data_AF-A0A1Y5DN72-F1
#
_entry.id   AF-A0A1Y5DN72-F1
#
_cell.length_a   1.000
_cell.length_b   1.000
_cell.length_c   1.000
_cell.angle_alpha   90.00
_cell.angle_beta   90.00
_cell.angle_gamma   90.00
#
_symmetry.space_group_name_H-M   'P 1'
#
loop_
_entity.id
_entity.type
_entity.pdbx_description
1 polymer ?
#
loop_
_entity_poly.entity_id
_entity_poly.type
_entity_poly.pdbx_seq_one_letter_code
_entity_poly.pdbx_strand_id
1 'polypeptide(L)'
;MDKSLTRRTFLSYALQQGPVLAVGASFMQLSTLSHAKGFRVAGPLQAADANGIRLPKGFKSRIVAVSGIKVLNSQYEWHQSPDGGACFAQGDGWVYVSNSEEYFPDGGVGAISFDGQGNIKDAYSILDNTVGNCAGGATPWHTWLSCEEVNCGAVYETDPFGKKAAIKRPALGYFKHEAVAVDSDGGQLYLTEDEKDGCLYRFTPSKPLPDLTAGVLEVAVVDAQQRVSWQAITEPNPWNTALSTRTRYQVKEATQFRGGEGIWYQKGLIIFSTKRDDRIWVLDIAAQTIKVLYDAKQHQPAILSGVDNVTVSPSGDILVAEDGGDMQLVLLDANGSPTPLLQVTGQTDSELTGPAFSPDGQRLYFSSQRGQDSEQRLGITYEISRL
;
A
#
# COMPACT_ATOMS: atom_id res chain seq x y z
N MET A 1 5.37 -12.57 55.58
CA MET A 1 6.48 -13.21 54.85
C MET A 1 6.08 -13.22 53.39
N ASP A 2 6.53 -12.22 52.67
CA ASP A 2 6.23 -12.01 51.26
C ASP A 2 7.33 -12.70 50.44
N LYS A 3 6.97 -13.72 49.65
CA LYS A 3 7.91 -14.38 48.73
C LYS A 3 7.55 -13.96 47.31
N SER A 4 8.13 -12.84 46.89
CA SER A 4 8.12 -12.42 45.49
C SER A 4 8.80 -13.49 44.63
N LEU A 5 8.03 -14.09 43.72
CA LEU A 5 8.55 -14.97 42.67
C LEU A 5 9.46 -14.16 41.74
N THR A 6 10.72 -14.55 41.63
CA THR A 6 11.68 -13.86 40.75
C THR A 6 11.49 -14.28 39.30
N ARG A 7 11.80 -13.37 38.36
CA ARG A 7 11.70 -13.56 36.89
C ARG A 7 12.33 -14.87 36.38
N ARG A 8 13.40 -15.34 37.03
CA ARG A 8 14.07 -16.61 36.71
C ARG A 8 13.23 -17.84 37.06
N THR A 9 12.46 -17.79 38.15
CA THR A 9 11.60 -18.90 38.60
C THR A 9 10.37 -19.07 37.71
N PHE A 10 9.86 -17.97 37.13
CA PHE A 10 8.77 -17.98 36.17
C PHE A 10 9.19 -18.59 34.82
N LEU A 11 10.39 -18.23 34.31
CA LEU A 11 10.92 -18.77 33.06
C LEU A 11 11.26 -20.26 33.12
N SER A 12 11.69 -20.77 34.28
CA SER A 12 11.97 -22.21 34.45
C SER A 12 10.72 -23.09 34.46
N TYR A 13 9.56 -22.55 34.87
CA TYR A 13 8.29 -23.30 34.88
C TYR A 13 7.65 -23.37 33.49
N ALA A 14 7.89 -22.38 32.63
CA ALA A 14 7.35 -22.32 31.27
C ALA A 14 8.02 -23.30 30.28
N LEU A 15 9.19 -23.86 30.63
CA LEU A 15 9.98 -24.73 29.74
C LEU A 15 9.77 -26.24 29.96
N GLN A 16 8.97 -26.67 30.94
CA GLN A 16 8.81 -28.09 31.28
C GLN A 16 7.47 -28.73 30.87
N GLN A 17 6.52 -28.00 30.27
CA GLN A 17 5.20 -28.54 29.90
C GLN A 17 4.70 -27.95 28.56
N GLY A 18 4.76 -28.73 27.48
CA GLY A 18 3.93 -28.50 26.28
C GLY A 18 4.41 -27.43 25.30
N PRO A 19 3.87 -27.42 24.06
CA PRO A 19 4.56 -26.94 22.87
C PRO A 19 4.83 -25.44 22.90
N VAL A 20 5.99 -25.09 22.34
CA VAL A 20 6.53 -23.74 22.22
C VAL A 20 5.48 -22.76 21.69
N LEU A 21 5.01 -21.88 22.57
CA LEU A 21 4.27 -20.65 22.26
C LEU A 21 5.19 -19.68 21.48
N ALA A 22 5.35 -19.91 20.18
CA ALA A 22 5.98 -18.97 19.25
C ALA A 22 4.97 -17.92 18.73
N VAL A 23 4.01 -17.49 19.56
CA VAL A 23 2.98 -16.50 19.19
C VAL A 23 3.25 -15.12 19.82
N GLY A 24 4.33 -14.96 20.59
CA GLY A 24 4.44 -13.86 21.55
C GLY A 24 5.03 -12.52 21.08
N ALA A 25 5.90 -12.46 20.06
CA ALA A 25 6.66 -11.23 19.78
C ALA A 25 6.04 -10.34 18.70
N SER A 26 5.59 -10.93 17.58
CA SER A 26 5.11 -10.17 16.41
C SER A 26 3.77 -9.46 16.68
N PHE A 27 2.91 -10.01 17.54
CA PHE A 27 1.68 -9.34 17.99
C PHE A 27 1.95 -8.23 19.04
N MET A 28 3.04 -8.33 19.82
CA MET A 28 3.47 -7.19 20.64
C MET A 28 3.94 -6.04 19.74
N GLN A 29 4.62 -6.31 18.62
CA GLN A 29 5.00 -5.26 17.67
C GLN A 29 3.76 -4.59 17.05
N LEU A 30 2.77 -5.36 16.58
CA LEU A 30 1.48 -4.81 16.10
C LEU A 30 0.72 -4.01 17.18
N SER A 31 0.70 -4.46 18.43
CA SER A 31 0.03 -3.73 19.52
C SER A 31 0.81 -2.51 20.05
N THR A 32 2.13 -2.44 19.81
CA THR A 32 2.97 -1.25 20.08
C THR A 32 2.95 -0.20 18.96
N LEU A 33 2.10 -0.39 17.94
CA LEU A 33 2.02 0.54 16.81
C LEU A 33 1.46 1.93 17.17
N SER A 34 1.02 2.18 18.40
CA SER A 34 0.38 3.44 18.80
C SER A 34 1.28 4.41 19.58
N HIS A 35 1.82 5.44 18.91
CA HIS A 35 2.47 6.57 19.62
C HIS A 35 2.22 7.97 19.02
N ALA A 36 1.49 8.12 17.90
CA ALA A 36 1.22 9.45 17.34
C ALA A 36 0.00 10.14 17.98
N LYS A 37 0.09 11.47 18.13
CA LYS A 37 -1.05 12.38 18.34
C LYS A 37 -1.78 12.63 17.00
N GLY A 38 -2.13 11.58 16.27
CA GLY A 38 -2.65 11.66 14.89
C GLY A 38 -4.10 11.19 14.73
N PHE A 39 -4.58 11.15 13.47
CA PHE A 39 -5.92 10.75 12.98
C PHE A 39 -6.52 9.51 13.69
N ARG A 40 -7.07 9.69 14.90
CA ARG A 40 -7.87 8.68 15.61
C ARG A 40 -9.31 8.81 15.20
N VAL A 41 -9.89 7.70 14.78
CA VAL A 41 -11.29 7.61 14.37
C VAL A 41 -12.03 6.76 15.38
N ALA A 42 -13.19 7.24 15.81
CA ALA A 42 -14.04 6.53 16.74
C ALA A 42 -15.52 6.84 16.46
N GLY A 43 -16.36 5.83 16.63
CA GLY A 43 -17.80 5.93 16.45
C GLY A 43 -18.26 5.55 15.04
N PRO A 44 -19.58 5.39 14.87
CA PRO A 44 -20.17 4.91 13.62
C PRO A 44 -20.10 5.96 12.50
N LEU A 45 -20.13 5.49 11.25
CA LEU A 45 -20.33 6.34 10.08
C LEU A 45 -21.67 7.07 10.17
N GLN A 46 -21.67 8.38 9.91
CA GLN A 46 -22.89 9.19 9.83
C GLN A 46 -23.56 9.06 8.45
N ALA A 47 -24.61 9.86 8.21
CA ALA A 47 -25.12 10.09 6.87
C ALA A 47 -24.03 10.73 5.99
N ALA A 48 -24.14 10.53 4.67
CA ALA A 48 -23.21 11.11 3.71
C ALA A 48 -23.23 12.64 3.79
N ASP A 49 -22.06 13.27 3.68
CA ASP A 49 -21.93 14.72 3.54
C ASP A 49 -22.23 15.17 2.10
N ALA A 50 -22.00 16.46 1.81
CA ALA A 50 -22.28 17.04 0.50
C ALA A 50 -21.43 16.46 -0.65
N ASN A 51 -20.32 15.77 -0.33
CA ASN A 51 -19.48 15.09 -1.30
C ASN A 51 -19.82 13.59 -1.44
N GLY A 52 -20.90 13.13 -0.79
CA GLY A 52 -21.30 11.73 -0.81
C GLY A 52 -20.49 10.84 0.13
N ILE A 53 -19.73 11.41 1.08
CA ILE A 53 -18.84 10.64 1.97
C ILE A 53 -19.49 10.47 3.34
N ARG A 54 -19.66 9.23 3.76
CA ARG A 54 -20.08 8.91 5.13
C ARG A 54 -18.85 8.88 6.02
N LEU A 55 -18.86 9.73 7.04
CA LEU A 55 -17.74 9.89 7.96
C LEU A 55 -18.20 9.83 9.42
N PRO A 56 -17.33 9.37 10.34
CA PRO A 56 -17.56 9.50 11.77
C PRO A 56 -17.67 10.97 12.21
N LYS A 57 -18.30 11.19 13.37
CA LYS A 57 -18.45 12.53 13.93
C LYS A 57 -17.09 13.20 14.15
N GLY A 58 -16.98 14.47 13.76
CA GLY A 58 -15.75 15.26 13.93
C GLY A 58 -14.84 15.28 12.70
N PHE A 59 -15.24 14.66 11.59
CA PHE A 59 -14.54 14.70 10.31
C PHE A 59 -15.38 15.42 9.24
N LYS A 60 -14.67 15.94 8.24
CA LYS A 60 -15.22 16.55 7.02
C LYS A 60 -14.45 16.00 5.82
N SER A 61 -15.11 15.94 4.66
CA SER A 61 -14.45 15.71 3.38
C SER A 61 -14.35 16.99 2.54
N ARG A 62 -13.42 16.98 1.58
CA ARG A 62 -13.39 17.91 0.45
C ARG A 62 -12.90 17.20 -0.80
N ILE A 63 -13.35 17.63 -1.96
CA ILE A 63 -12.78 17.24 -3.25
C ILE A 63 -11.52 18.09 -3.49
N VAL A 64 -10.40 17.47 -3.84
CA VAL A 64 -9.15 18.17 -4.17
C VAL A 64 -8.84 18.14 -5.66
N ALA A 65 -9.34 17.14 -6.38
CA ALA A 65 -9.23 17.06 -7.84
C ALA A 65 -10.33 16.15 -8.44
N VAL A 66 -10.64 16.36 -9.72
CA VAL A 66 -11.57 15.56 -10.53
C VAL A 66 -10.94 15.38 -11.90
N SER A 67 -10.94 14.16 -12.43
CA SER A 67 -10.33 13.85 -13.72
C SER A 67 -10.87 14.74 -14.85
N GLY A 68 -9.99 15.22 -15.72
CA GLY A 68 -10.33 16.12 -16.83
C GLY A 68 -10.64 17.56 -16.42
N ILE A 69 -10.55 17.90 -15.13
CA ILE A 69 -10.73 19.26 -14.63
C ILE A 69 -9.38 19.81 -14.17
N LYS A 70 -9.10 21.07 -14.52
CA LYS A 70 -7.91 21.79 -14.04
C LYS A 70 -7.92 21.87 -12.52
N VAL A 71 -6.83 21.41 -11.91
CA VAL A 71 -6.64 21.52 -10.45
C VAL A 71 -6.51 23.00 -10.08
N LEU A 72 -7.04 23.36 -8.91
CA LEU A 72 -7.01 24.74 -8.43
C LEU A 72 -5.57 25.30 -8.43
N ASN A 73 -5.42 26.55 -8.85
CA ASN A 73 -4.14 27.28 -8.94
C ASN A 73 -3.10 26.69 -9.91
N SER A 74 -3.45 25.75 -10.78
CA SER A 74 -2.55 25.18 -11.78
C SER A 74 -3.12 25.23 -13.20
N GLN A 75 -2.33 24.79 -14.18
CA GLN A 75 -2.80 24.50 -15.54
C GLN A 75 -2.96 23.00 -15.82
N TYR A 76 -2.65 22.17 -14.82
CA TYR A 76 -2.69 20.72 -14.94
C TYR A 76 -4.14 20.23 -14.80
N GLU A 77 -4.62 19.53 -15.83
CA GLU A 77 -5.86 18.76 -15.75
C GLU A 77 -5.57 17.47 -15.00
N TRP A 78 -6.37 17.16 -13.98
CA TRP A 78 -6.17 15.94 -13.22
C TRP A 78 -6.34 14.72 -14.13
N HIS A 79 -5.43 13.76 -14.03
CA HIS A 79 -5.43 12.57 -14.88
C HIS A 79 -6.67 11.69 -14.63
N GLN A 80 -6.94 10.82 -15.60
CA GLN A 80 -7.94 9.76 -15.50
C GLN A 80 -7.44 8.63 -14.59
N SER A 81 -8.34 7.73 -14.20
CA SER A 81 -8.08 6.59 -13.31
C SER A 81 -7.05 6.87 -12.20
N PRO A 82 -7.31 7.86 -11.32
CA PRO A 82 -6.40 8.15 -10.23
C PRO A 82 -6.33 6.97 -9.26
N ASP A 83 -5.11 6.49 -9.06
CA ASP A 83 -4.80 5.28 -8.31
C ASP A 83 -3.78 5.57 -7.20
N GLY A 84 -2.92 4.60 -6.87
CA GLY A 84 -1.97 4.60 -5.78
C GLY A 84 -1.27 5.93 -5.58
N GLY A 85 -1.16 6.33 -4.32
CA GLY A 85 -0.68 7.65 -3.96
C GLY A 85 0.06 7.67 -2.65
N ALA A 86 0.81 8.76 -2.45
CA ALA A 86 1.58 9.01 -1.25
C ALA A 86 1.76 10.52 -1.02
N CYS A 87 2.00 10.91 0.23
CA CYS A 87 2.36 12.29 0.56
C CYS A 87 3.84 12.43 0.94
N PHE A 88 4.46 13.52 0.49
CA PHE A 88 5.86 13.85 0.75
C PHE A 88 5.99 15.26 1.33
N ALA A 89 6.69 15.40 2.45
CA ALA A 89 6.89 16.70 3.09
C ALA A 89 7.68 17.67 2.19
N GLN A 90 7.25 18.94 2.14
CA GLN A 90 7.88 20.00 1.36
C GLN A 90 7.80 21.35 2.11
N GLY A 91 8.89 21.73 2.78
CA GLY A 91 8.91 22.97 3.56
C GLY A 91 7.89 22.92 4.70
N ASP A 92 6.96 23.86 4.73
CA ASP A 92 5.83 23.89 5.66
C ASP A 92 4.62 23.07 5.19
N GLY A 93 4.57 22.68 3.91
CA GLY A 93 3.50 21.89 3.30
C GLY A 93 3.94 20.50 2.85
N TRP A 94 3.27 19.96 1.84
CA TRP A 94 3.54 18.63 1.28
C TRP A 94 3.06 18.52 -0.17
N VAL A 95 3.50 17.47 -0.85
CA VAL A 95 3.00 17.06 -2.16
C VAL A 95 2.27 15.72 -2.00
N TYR A 96 1.06 15.61 -2.53
CA TYR A 96 0.38 14.34 -2.78
C TYR A 96 0.66 13.91 -4.22
N VAL A 97 1.07 12.67 -4.44
CA VAL A 97 1.19 12.06 -5.77
C VAL A 97 0.09 11.02 -5.96
N SER A 98 -0.34 10.82 -7.20
CA SER A 98 -1.33 9.82 -7.59
C SER A 98 -0.94 9.24 -8.95
N ASN A 99 -0.92 7.92 -9.05
CA ASN A 99 -0.75 7.25 -10.33
C ASN A 99 -1.99 7.43 -11.22
N SER A 100 -1.79 7.39 -12.54
CA SER A 100 -2.83 7.26 -13.55
C SER A 100 -2.81 5.83 -14.09
N GLU A 101 -3.82 5.03 -13.75
CA GLU A 101 -3.95 3.64 -14.20
C GLU A 101 -4.52 3.57 -15.63
N GLU A 102 -4.07 4.46 -16.51
CA GLU A 102 -4.47 4.47 -17.91
C GLU A 102 -3.49 3.69 -18.78
N TYR A 103 -4.00 3.20 -19.91
CA TYR A 103 -3.15 2.52 -20.89
C TYR A 103 -2.25 3.50 -21.63
N PHE A 104 -1.21 2.98 -22.31
CA PHE A 104 -0.28 3.81 -23.05
C PHE A 104 -0.99 4.67 -24.11
N PRO A 105 -0.69 5.98 -24.23
CA PRO A 105 0.39 6.72 -23.56
C PRO A 105 -0.03 7.49 -22.29
N ASP A 106 -1.26 7.31 -21.83
CA ASP A 106 -1.92 8.19 -20.85
C ASP A 106 -1.68 7.76 -19.38
N GLY A 107 -0.97 6.65 -19.17
CA GLY A 107 -0.44 6.26 -17.88
C GLY A 107 0.67 7.21 -17.40
N GLY A 108 0.81 7.35 -16.08
CA GLY A 108 1.74 8.29 -15.49
C GLY A 108 1.51 8.55 -14.02
N VAL A 109 1.99 9.69 -13.54
CA VAL A 109 1.81 10.15 -12.16
C VAL A 109 1.57 11.66 -12.12
N GLY A 110 0.42 12.05 -11.58
CA GLY A 110 0.10 13.43 -11.22
C GLY A 110 0.54 13.76 -9.80
N ALA A 111 0.75 15.05 -9.53
CA ALA A 111 1.08 15.58 -8.21
C ALA A 111 0.28 16.85 -7.90
N ILE A 112 -0.14 17.00 -6.65
CA ILE A 112 -0.76 18.20 -6.09
C ILE A 112 0.10 18.69 -4.93
N SER A 113 0.57 19.94 -5.00
CA SER A 113 1.31 20.58 -3.92
C SER A 113 0.38 21.39 -3.02
N PHE A 114 0.61 21.31 -1.72
CA PHE A 114 -0.15 21.99 -0.68
C PHE A 114 0.76 22.89 0.16
N ASP A 115 0.21 23.97 0.71
CA ASP A 115 0.84 24.71 1.81
C ASP A 115 0.64 24.02 3.16
N GLY A 116 1.24 24.56 4.23
CA GLY A 116 1.11 23.99 5.58
C GLY A 116 -0.30 24.07 6.19
N GLN A 117 -1.22 24.78 5.56
CA GLN A 117 -2.63 24.83 5.93
C GLN A 117 -3.49 23.90 5.05
N GLY A 118 -2.86 23.17 4.13
CA GLY A 118 -3.52 22.29 3.18
C GLY A 118 -4.25 23.03 2.06
N ASN A 119 -3.90 24.27 1.72
CA ASN A 119 -4.41 24.89 0.50
C ASN A 119 -3.61 24.40 -0.71
N ILE A 120 -4.29 24.11 -1.83
CA ILE A 120 -3.65 23.71 -3.07
C ILE A 120 -2.84 24.89 -3.62
N LYS A 121 -1.55 24.67 -3.88
CA LYS A 121 -0.65 25.68 -4.44
C LYS A 121 -0.45 25.51 -5.94
N ASP A 122 -0.33 24.28 -6.39
CA ASP A 122 -0.03 23.92 -7.78
C ASP A 122 -0.30 22.42 -8.00
N ALA A 123 -0.38 22.00 -9.26
CA ALA A 123 -0.41 20.59 -9.66
C ALA A 123 0.30 20.40 -11.00
N TYR A 124 0.92 19.24 -11.18
CA TYR A 124 1.81 18.95 -12.32
C TYR A 124 1.99 17.44 -12.50
N SER A 125 2.49 17.02 -13.68
CA SER A 125 2.93 15.64 -13.91
C SER A 125 4.37 15.44 -13.45
N ILE A 126 4.67 14.24 -12.90
CA ILE A 126 6.03 13.80 -12.55
C ILE A 126 6.47 12.53 -13.29
N LEU A 127 5.55 11.91 -14.05
CA LEU A 127 5.80 10.77 -14.92
C LEU A 127 4.73 10.77 -16.02
N ASP A 128 5.17 10.62 -17.27
CA ASP A 128 4.31 10.53 -18.45
C ASP A 128 4.79 9.38 -19.35
N ASN A 129 3.94 8.94 -20.27
CA ASN A 129 4.25 7.92 -21.28
C ASN A 129 4.58 6.54 -20.67
N THR A 130 3.90 6.19 -19.58
CA THR A 130 3.90 4.86 -19.00
C THR A 130 2.53 4.21 -19.17
N VAL A 131 2.32 3.01 -18.62
CA VAL A 131 1.12 2.21 -18.91
C VAL A 131 0.64 1.47 -17.67
N GLY A 132 -0.65 1.60 -17.38
CA GLY A 132 -1.31 0.90 -16.28
C GLY A 132 -0.60 1.14 -14.96
N ASN A 133 -0.29 2.40 -14.64
CA ASN A 133 0.34 2.72 -13.36
C ASN A 133 -0.70 2.49 -12.26
N CYS A 134 -0.63 1.35 -11.55
CA CYS A 134 -1.62 0.96 -10.55
C CYS A 134 -1.24 1.57 -9.20
N ALA A 135 -0.73 0.79 -8.25
CA ALA A 135 -0.22 1.28 -6.99
C ALA A 135 1.30 1.60 -7.02
N GLY A 136 1.96 1.52 -5.87
CA GLY A 136 3.35 1.92 -5.77
C GLY A 136 3.89 1.92 -4.35
N GLY A 137 4.93 2.71 -4.12
CA GLY A 137 5.63 2.77 -2.84
C GLY A 137 6.32 4.10 -2.59
N ALA A 138 6.04 4.72 -1.44
CA ALA A 138 6.82 5.86 -0.95
C ALA A 138 8.17 5.40 -0.42
N THR A 139 9.24 6.08 -0.82
CA THR A 139 10.59 5.77 -0.33
C THR A 139 10.98 6.66 0.86
N PRO A 140 11.79 6.15 1.81
CA PRO A 140 12.36 6.95 2.90
C PRO A 140 13.24 8.13 2.44
N TRP A 141 13.71 8.13 1.19
CA TRP A 141 14.51 9.20 0.60
C TRP A 141 13.67 10.15 -0.27
N HIS A 142 12.35 10.19 -0.03
CA HIS A 142 11.40 11.15 -0.59
C HIS A 142 11.25 11.06 -2.11
N THR A 143 11.17 9.82 -2.62
CA THR A 143 10.77 9.53 -4.01
C THR A 143 9.55 8.61 -4.02
N TRP A 144 8.86 8.55 -5.16
CA TRP A 144 7.72 7.66 -5.36
C TRP A 144 8.07 6.58 -6.39
N LEU A 145 7.89 5.31 -6.04
CA LEU A 145 8.00 4.16 -6.92
C LEU A 145 6.62 3.87 -7.52
N SER A 146 6.40 4.25 -8.78
CA SER A 146 5.18 3.94 -9.53
C SER A 146 5.32 2.60 -10.25
N CYS A 147 4.28 1.77 -10.19
CA CYS A 147 4.28 0.40 -10.69
C CYS A 147 3.39 0.25 -11.93
N GLU A 148 3.94 -0.24 -13.04
CA GLU A 148 3.12 -0.67 -14.18
C GLU A 148 2.55 -2.08 -13.93
N GLU A 149 1.22 -2.18 -13.86
CA GLU A 149 0.44 -3.40 -13.61
C GLU A 149 0.07 -4.10 -14.93
N VAL A 150 1.05 -4.22 -15.82
CA VAL A 150 0.89 -4.89 -17.11
C VAL A 150 1.84 -6.05 -17.28
N ASN A 151 1.59 -6.90 -18.27
CA ASN A 151 2.53 -7.95 -18.62
C ASN A 151 3.90 -7.36 -18.92
N CYS A 152 4.91 -7.77 -18.14
CA CYS A 152 6.26 -7.20 -18.20
C CYS A 152 6.29 -5.68 -17.92
N GLY A 153 5.47 -5.22 -16.97
CA GLY A 153 5.53 -3.84 -16.45
C GLY A 153 6.81 -3.60 -15.65
N ALA A 154 7.23 -2.34 -15.61
CA ALA A 154 8.39 -1.90 -14.84
C ALA A 154 7.99 -0.99 -13.66
N VAL A 155 8.90 -0.85 -12.71
CA VAL A 155 8.83 0.17 -11.66
C VAL A 155 9.59 1.42 -12.11
N TYR A 156 9.01 2.60 -11.88
CA TYR A 156 9.62 3.90 -12.14
C TYR A 156 9.77 4.68 -10.84
N GLU A 157 10.97 5.17 -10.58
CA GLU A 157 11.21 6.08 -9.48
C GLU A 157 11.05 7.53 -9.94
N THR A 158 10.14 8.26 -9.30
CA THR A 158 9.76 9.62 -9.64
C THR A 158 10.15 10.59 -8.53
N ASP A 159 10.43 11.84 -8.89
CA ASP A 159 10.64 12.93 -7.94
C ASP A 159 9.30 13.65 -7.71
N PRO A 160 8.68 13.53 -6.51
CA PRO A 160 7.40 14.16 -6.19
C PRO A 160 7.41 15.68 -6.39
N PHE A 161 8.58 16.32 -6.33
CA PHE A 161 8.73 17.76 -6.44
C PHE A 161 8.88 18.25 -7.89
N GLY A 162 8.86 17.35 -8.88
CA GLY A 162 8.92 17.70 -10.30
C GLY A 162 10.25 18.30 -10.77
N LYS A 163 11.34 18.11 -10.02
CA LYS A 163 12.66 18.70 -10.35
C LYS A 163 13.56 17.75 -11.12
N LYS A 164 13.37 16.45 -10.98
CA LYS A 164 14.15 15.41 -11.65
C LYS A 164 13.23 14.53 -12.50
N ALA A 165 13.74 14.14 -13.67
CA ALA A 165 13.06 13.16 -14.50
C ALA A 165 12.97 11.80 -13.80
N ALA A 166 11.88 11.08 -14.05
CA ALA A 166 11.70 9.73 -13.55
C ALA A 166 12.75 8.75 -14.11
N ILE A 167 13.06 7.71 -13.32
CA ILE A 167 14.08 6.71 -13.64
C ILE A 167 13.44 5.33 -13.59
N LYS A 168 13.46 4.60 -14.71
CA LYS A 168 13.07 3.19 -14.75
C LYS A 168 14.03 2.34 -13.91
N ARG A 169 13.49 1.42 -13.10
CA ARG A 169 14.24 0.55 -12.17
C ARG A 169 14.18 -0.92 -12.60
N PRO A 170 14.91 -1.31 -13.66
CA PRO A 170 14.81 -2.66 -14.23
C PRO A 170 15.27 -3.78 -13.28
N ALA A 171 16.12 -3.46 -12.29
CA ALA A 171 16.58 -4.41 -11.30
C ALA A 171 15.46 -4.92 -10.36
N LEU A 172 14.34 -4.18 -10.27
CA LEU A 172 13.17 -4.56 -9.48
C LEU A 172 12.29 -5.62 -10.14
N GLY A 173 12.60 -6.01 -11.38
CA GLY A 173 11.89 -7.07 -12.08
C GLY A 173 10.85 -6.58 -13.08
N TYR A 174 10.40 -7.49 -13.95
CA TYR A 174 9.36 -7.24 -14.95
C TYR A 174 8.21 -8.23 -14.79
N PHE A 175 7.07 -7.75 -14.32
CA PHE A 175 5.82 -8.48 -14.10
C PHE A 175 4.70 -7.45 -13.90
N LYS A 176 3.47 -7.89 -13.59
CA LYS A 176 2.39 -6.97 -13.21
C LYS A 176 2.63 -6.48 -11.80
N HIS A 177 3.39 -5.39 -11.67
CA HIS A 177 3.69 -4.85 -10.35
C HIS A 177 2.43 -4.17 -9.83
N GLU A 178 2.01 -4.56 -8.64
CA GLU A 178 1.02 -3.75 -7.93
C GLU A 178 1.73 -2.63 -7.16
N ALA A 179 2.45 -3.00 -6.10
CA ALA A 179 2.94 -2.06 -5.11
C ALA A 179 4.32 -2.46 -4.59
N VAL A 180 4.99 -1.50 -3.93
CA VAL A 180 6.34 -1.69 -3.36
C VAL A 180 6.40 -1.17 -1.95
N ALA A 181 6.90 -1.98 -1.02
CA ALA A 181 7.20 -1.55 0.34
C ALA A 181 8.72 -1.53 0.56
N VAL A 182 9.23 -0.45 1.15
CA VAL A 182 10.64 -0.31 1.50
C VAL A 182 10.84 -0.63 2.98
N ASP A 183 11.56 -1.70 3.27
CA ASP A 183 12.11 -1.96 4.61
C ASP A 183 13.30 -1.04 4.84
N SER A 184 13.03 0.09 5.48
CA SER A 184 14.03 1.11 5.80
C SER A 184 15.08 0.65 6.81
N ASP A 185 14.78 -0.38 7.61
CA ASP A 185 15.67 -0.88 8.66
C ASP A 185 16.63 -1.93 8.08
N GLY A 186 16.10 -2.86 7.27
CA GLY A 186 16.85 -3.96 6.66
C GLY A 186 17.41 -3.66 5.26
N GLY A 187 17.02 -2.53 4.65
CA GLY A 187 17.56 -2.08 3.37
C GLY A 187 17.02 -2.84 2.15
N GLN A 188 15.84 -3.47 2.27
CA GLN A 188 15.24 -4.33 1.25
C GLN A 188 13.92 -3.73 0.74
N LEU A 189 13.52 -4.12 -0.47
CA LEU A 189 12.22 -3.78 -1.03
C LEU A 189 11.39 -5.04 -1.20
N TYR A 190 10.09 -4.96 -1.02
CA TYR A 190 9.14 -6.05 -1.21
C TYR A 190 8.09 -5.64 -2.23
N LEU A 191 7.75 -6.53 -3.15
CA LEU A 191 6.89 -6.22 -4.28
C LEU A 191 5.80 -7.28 -4.43
N THR A 192 4.59 -6.84 -4.72
CA THR A 192 3.42 -7.69 -5.01
C THR A 192 3.16 -7.77 -6.50
N GLU A 193 2.52 -8.86 -6.91
CA GLU A 193 2.11 -9.11 -8.29
C GLU A 193 0.61 -9.44 -8.35
N ASP A 194 -0.16 -8.63 -9.07
CA ASP A 194 -1.55 -8.95 -9.38
C ASP A 194 -1.62 -9.92 -10.56
N GLU A 195 -1.51 -11.19 -10.21
CA GLU A 195 -1.99 -12.27 -11.04
C GLU A 195 -2.80 -13.26 -10.23
N LYS A 196 -3.64 -14.05 -10.93
CA LYS A 196 -4.41 -15.13 -10.28
C LYS A 196 -3.52 -16.09 -9.49
N ASP A 197 -2.29 -16.23 -9.95
CA ASP A 197 -1.18 -17.01 -9.41
C ASP A 197 0.07 -16.14 -9.21
N GLY A 198 -0.10 -14.87 -8.81
CA GLY A 198 0.98 -13.92 -8.57
C GLY A 198 1.91 -14.35 -7.43
N CYS A 199 3.11 -13.76 -7.36
CA CYS A 199 4.08 -14.05 -6.31
C CYS A 199 4.38 -12.84 -5.42
N LEU A 200 5.03 -13.09 -4.28
CA LEU A 200 5.65 -12.05 -3.45
C LEU A 200 7.15 -12.03 -3.73
N TYR A 201 7.70 -10.85 -4.01
CA TYR A 201 9.10 -10.66 -4.37
C TYR A 201 9.84 -9.84 -3.31
N ARG A 202 11.16 -10.03 -3.23
CA ARG A 202 12.09 -9.23 -2.43
C ARG A 202 13.25 -8.78 -3.31
N PHE A 203 13.61 -7.51 -3.24
CA PHE A 203 14.82 -6.98 -3.84
C PHE A 203 15.81 -6.53 -2.78
N THR A 204 17.05 -7.03 -2.89
CA THR A 204 18.19 -6.65 -2.05
C THR A 204 19.18 -5.85 -2.90
N PRO A 205 19.28 -4.53 -2.70
CA PRO A 205 20.27 -3.68 -3.36
C PRO A 205 21.72 -4.16 -3.15
N SER A 206 22.54 -4.04 -4.18
CA SER A 206 23.99 -4.34 -4.12
C SER A 206 24.79 -3.27 -3.37
N LYS A 207 24.21 -2.09 -3.22
CA LYS A 207 24.73 -0.95 -2.45
C LYS A 207 23.65 -0.46 -1.50
N PRO A 208 24.00 0.19 -0.40
CA PRO A 208 22.99 0.76 0.50
C PRO A 208 22.00 1.67 -0.23
N LEU A 209 20.76 1.67 0.25
CA LEU A 209 19.73 2.61 -0.19
C LEU A 209 20.27 4.05 -0.13
N PRO A 210 19.94 4.92 -1.11
CA PRO A 210 18.86 4.77 -2.09
C PRO A 210 19.27 4.17 -3.46
N ASP A 211 20.42 3.49 -3.58
CA ASP A 211 20.86 2.98 -4.88
C ASP A 211 20.08 1.72 -5.31
N LEU A 212 19.13 1.88 -6.23
CA LEU A 212 18.33 0.79 -6.81
C LEU A 212 18.84 0.32 -8.18
N THR A 213 20.07 0.69 -8.57
CA THR A 213 20.58 0.41 -9.92
C THR A 213 20.91 -1.06 -10.16
N ALA A 214 21.30 -1.78 -9.12
CA ALA A 214 21.66 -3.19 -9.18
C ALA A 214 21.44 -3.87 -7.81
N GLY A 215 21.11 -5.16 -7.84
CA GLY A 215 20.85 -5.97 -6.64
C GLY A 215 20.42 -7.38 -7.03
N VAL A 216 19.91 -8.11 -6.04
CA VAL A 216 19.34 -9.45 -6.23
C VAL A 216 17.83 -9.36 -6.07
N LEU A 217 17.08 -9.77 -7.09
CA LEU A 217 15.65 -10.00 -6.99
C LEU A 217 15.42 -11.47 -6.62
N GLU A 218 14.53 -11.70 -5.67
CA GLU A 218 14.18 -13.01 -5.15
C GLU A 218 12.66 -13.16 -5.07
N VAL A 219 12.18 -14.40 -5.06
CA VAL A 219 10.76 -14.73 -4.91
C VAL A 219 10.54 -15.61 -3.69
N ALA A 220 9.41 -15.41 -3.00
CA ALA A 220 9.06 -16.11 -1.79
C ALA A 220 8.69 -17.58 -2.05
N VAL A 221 9.17 -18.46 -1.17
CA VAL A 221 8.77 -19.86 -1.05
C VAL A 221 8.35 -20.11 0.41
N VAL A 222 7.09 -20.48 0.60
CA VAL A 222 6.46 -20.69 1.91
C VAL A 222 6.28 -22.19 2.15
N ASP A 223 6.80 -22.70 3.26
CA ASP A 223 6.65 -24.11 3.62
C ASP A 223 5.34 -24.41 4.39
N ALA A 224 5.10 -25.69 4.68
CA ALA A 224 3.92 -26.12 5.42
C ALA A 224 3.85 -25.59 6.87
N GLN A 225 4.94 -25.07 7.41
CA GLN A 225 5.02 -24.43 8.73
C GLN A 225 4.94 -22.90 8.63
N GLN A 226 4.60 -22.36 7.45
CA GLN A 226 4.52 -20.94 7.15
C GLN A 226 5.86 -20.20 7.30
N ARG A 227 6.98 -20.91 7.17
CA ARG A 227 8.30 -20.29 7.08
C ARG A 227 8.55 -19.83 5.65
N VAL A 228 9.11 -18.64 5.52
CA VAL A 228 9.44 -18.03 4.24
C VAL A 228 10.94 -18.22 3.97
N SER A 229 11.24 -18.66 2.76
CA SER A 229 12.57 -18.63 2.18
C SER A 229 12.54 -17.88 0.86
N TRP A 230 13.68 -17.37 0.42
CA TRP A 230 13.79 -16.53 -0.77
C TRP A 230 14.70 -17.20 -1.79
N GLN A 231 14.21 -17.32 -3.02
CA GLN A 231 14.95 -17.93 -4.12
C GLN A 231 15.29 -16.87 -5.16
N ALA A 232 16.57 -16.81 -5.55
CA ALA A 232 17.05 -15.81 -6.49
C ALA A 232 16.46 -16.00 -7.88
N ILE A 233 16.06 -14.89 -8.49
CA ILE A 233 15.69 -14.79 -9.90
C ILE A 233 16.95 -14.42 -10.67
N THR A 234 17.34 -15.26 -11.63
CA THR A 234 18.60 -15.11 -12.36
C THR A 234 18.56 -13.99 -13.39
N GLU A 235 17.40 -13.75 -14.00
CA GLU A 235 17.19 -12.72 -15.01
C GLU A 235 15.97 -11.86 -14.64
N PRO A 236 16.11 -10.85 -13.76
CA PRO A 236 14.96 -10.04 -13.31
C PRO A 236 14.30 -9.23 -14.43
N ASN A 237 15.06 -8.91 -15.48
CA ASN A 237 14.57 -8.25 -16.69
C ASN A 237 14.90 -9.12 -17.90
N PRO A 238 14.18 -10.24 -18.10
CA PRO A 238 14.42 -11.10 -19.24
C PRO A 238 13.94 -10.35 -20.50
N TRP A 239 14.67 -10.54 -21.60
CA TRP A 239 14.23 -10.00 -22.88
C TRP A 239 12.88 -10.61 -23.24
N ASN A 240 11.96 -9.84 -23.83
CA ASN A 240 10.66 -10.36 -24.25
C ASN A 240 10.79 -11.16 -25.56
N THR A 241 11.52 -12.28 -25.53
CA THR A 241 11.69 -13.21 -26.64
C THR A 241 11.08 -14.57 -26.30
N ALA A 242 10.75 -15.36 -27.33
CA ALA A 242 10.18 -16.69 -27.14
C ALA A 242 11.11 -17.68 -26.41
N LEU A 243 12.40 -17.36 -26.27
CA LEU A 243 13.41 -18.21 -25.60
C LEU A 243 13.64 -17.83 -24.14
N SER A 244 13.19 -16.64 -23.73
CA SER A 244 13.43 -16.12 -22.38
C SER A 244 12.33 -16.58 -21.42
N THR A 245 12.72 -16.98 -20.20
CA THR A 245 11.75 -17.28 -19.15
C THR A 245 11.38 -15.99 -18.44
N ARG A 246 10.09 -15.62 -18.45
CA ARG A 246 9.59 -14.43 -17.74
C ARG A 246 9.96 -14.48 -16.27
N THR A 247 10.18 -13.32 -15.66
CA THR A 247 10.56 -13.12 -14.25
C THR A 247 9.80 -14.04 -13.30
N ARG A 248 8.46 -14.04 -13.41
CA ARG A 248 7.54 -14.81 -12.56
C ARG A 248 7.60 -16.34 -12.70
N TYR A 249 8.29 -16.87 -13.73
CA TYR A 249 8.34 -18.31 -14.02
C TYR A 249 9.74 -18.93 -13.85
N GLN A 250 10.74 -18.17 -13.39
CA GLN A 250 12.11 -18.65 -13.27
C GLN A 250 12.32 -19.62 -12.09
N VAL A 251 11.47 -19.54 -11.05
CA VAL A 251 11.50 -20.43 -9.88
C VAL A 251 10.18 -21.18 -9.83
N LYS A 252 10.21 -22.51 -9.97
CA LYS A 252 9.00 -23.35 -10.04
C LYS A 252 8.34 -23.54 -8.67
N GLU A 253 9.14 -23.43 -7.62
CA GLU A 253 8.75 -23.60 -6.22
C GLU A 253 8.16 -22.33 -5.62
N ALA A 254 8.13 -21.22 -6.37
CA ALA A 254 7.58 -19.95 -5.93
C ALA A 254 6.14 -20.12 -5.41
N THR A 255 5.86 -19.53 -4.25
CA THR A 255 4.53 -19.60 -3.66
C THR A 255 3.60 -18.61 -4.33
N GLN A 256 2.44 -19.12 -4.74
CA GLN A 256 1.40 -18.35 -5.40
C GLN A 256 0.48 -17.69 -4.37
N PHE A 257 0.35 -16.38 -4.49
CA PHE A 257 -0.59 -15.52 -3.79
C PHE A 257 -1.66 -15.06 -4.78
N ARG A 258 -2.93 -15.03 -4.36
CA ARG A 258 -4.06 -14.92 -5.30
C ARG A 258 -4.44 -13.46 -5.57
N GLY A 259 -3.73 -12.82 -6.50
CA GLY A 259 -3.88 -11.41 -6.88
C GLY A 259 -3.32 -10.52 -5.79
N GLY A 260 -1.99 -10.44 -5.68
CA GLY A 260 -1.34 -9.66 -4.63
C GLY A 260 -1.45 -8.17 -4.93
N GLU A 261 -2.06 -7.42 -4.02
CA GLU A 261 -2.35 -6.00 -4.23
C GLU A 261 -1.45 -5.10 -3.34
N GLY A 262 -2.01 -4.09 -2.68
CA GLY A 262 -1.30 -3.16 -1.82
C GLY A 262 -0.38 -3.83 -0.79
N ILE A 263 0.80 -3.22 -0.58
CA ILE A 263 1.84 -3.69 0.35
C ILE A 263 2.37 -2.53 1.19
N TRP A 264 2.64 -2.81 2.46
CA TRP A 264 3.15 -1.83 3.41
C TRP A 264 4.25 -2.43 4.31
N TYR A 265 5.25 -1.61 4.63
CA TYR A 265 6.29 -1.94 5.60
C TYR A 265 6.06 -1.21 6.92
N GLN A 266 6.12 -1.93 8.04
CA GLN A 266 6.11 -1.31 9.36
C GLN A 266 6.86 -2.14 10.40
N LYS A 267 7.93 -1.56 10.97
CA LYS A 267 8.67 -2.10 12.12
C LYS A 267 9.04 -3.59 11.96
N GLY A 268 9.65 -3.94 10.83
CA GLY A 268 10.06 -5.33 10.53
C GLY A 268 8.93 -6.25 10.06
N LEU A 269 7.74 -5.71 9.80
CA LEU A 269 6.61 -6.44 9.23
C LEU A 269 6.32 -5.96 7.81
N ILE A 270 6.04 -6.91 6.93
CA ILE A 270 5.43 -6.66 5.61
C ILE A 270 3.96 -7.07 5.69
N ILE A 271 3.07 -6.16 5.31
CA ILE A 271 1.63 -6.34 5.35
C ILE A 271 1.14 -6.18 3.92
N PHE A 272 0.40 -7.16 3.39
CA PHE A 272 -0.10 -7.06 2.01
C PHE A 272 -1.44 -7.77 1.84
N SER A 273 -2.18 -7.38 0.83
CA SER A 273 -3.49 -7.90 0.48
C SER A 273 -3.42 -8.93 -0.66
N THR A 274 -4.41 -9.82 -0.70
CA THR A 274 -4.69 -10.66 -1.87
C THR A 274 -6.18 -10.61 -2.23
N LYS A 275 -6.52 -9.96 -3.36
CA LYS A 275 -7.92 -9.64 -3.69
C LYS A 275 -8.80 -10.84 -3.99
N ARG A 276 -8.25 -11.93 -4.52
CA ARG A 276 -9.06 -13.06 -5.00
C ARG A 276 -9.42 -14.06 -3.91
N ASP A 277 -8.90 -13.91 -2.71
CA ASP A 277 -9.32 -14.63 -1.52
C ASP A 277 -9.63 -13.74 -0.31
N ASP A 278 -9.65 -12.41 -0.50
CA ASP A 278 -9.99 -11.41 0.51
C ASP A 278 -9.17 -11.54 1.80
N ARG A 279 -7.85 -11.58 1.65
CA ARG A 279 -6.93 -11.74 2.78
C ARG A 279 -5.96 -10.60 2.93
N ILE A 280 -5.63 -10.32 4.19
CA ILE A 280 -4.45 -9.54 4.57
C ILE A 280 -3.44 -10.47 5.21
N TRP A 281 -2.24 -10.48 4.66
CA TRP A 281 -1.09 -11.25 5.12
C TRP A 281 -0.15 -10.39 5.93
N VAL A 282 0.56 -11.01 6.86
CA VAL A 282 1.66 -10.40 7.62
C VAL A 282 2.86 -11.32 7.57
N LEU A 283 3.95 -10.83 7.00
CA LEU A 283 5.27 -11.44 7.02
C LEU A 283 6.13 -10.74 8.09
N ASP A 284 6.61 -11.52 9.06
CA ASP A 284 7.65 -11.10 10.00
C ASP A 284 9.03 -11.34 9.36
N ILE A 285 9.75 -10.25 9.06
CA ILE A 285 11.03 -10.31 8.34
C ILE A 285 12.11 -10.94 9.23
N ALA A 286 12.10 -10.69 10.54
CA ALA A 286 13.13 -11.21 11.44
C ALA A 286 12.93 -12.72 11.68
N ALA A 287 11.68 -13.15 11.88
CA ALA A 287 11.33 -14.54 12.09
C ALA A 287 11.28 -15.35 10.78
N GLN A 288 11.18 -14.68 9.63
CA GLN A 288 10.91 -15.30 8.32
C GLN A 288 9.68 -16.21 8.37
N THR A 289 8.58 -15.68 8.91
CA THR A 289 7.30 -16.39 9.00
C THR A 289 6.17 -15.52 8.49
N ILE A 290 5.22 -16.12 7.79
CA ILE A 290 4.04 -15.44 7.26
C ILE A 290 2.77 -15.98 7.93
N LYS A 291 1.73 -15.15 8.04
CA LYS A 291 0.40 -15.56 8.51
C LYS A 291 -0.68 -14.71 7.86
N VAL A 292 -1.91 -15.19 7.91
CA VAL A 292 -3.10 -14.41 7.58
C VAL A 292 -3.53 -13.62 8.83
N LEU A 293 -3.61 -12.30 8.71
CA LEU A 293 -4.18 -11.40 9.73
C LEU A 293 -5.69 -11.29 9.59
N TYR A 294 -6.18 -11.20 8.36
CA TYR A 294 -7.60 -11.07 8.02
C TYR A 294 -7.96 -12.05 6.90
N ASP A 295 -9.09 -12.73 7.04
CA ASP A 295 -9.70 -13.57 5.99
C ASP A 295 -11.21 -13.29 6.02
N ALA A 296 -11.74 -12.69 4.95
CA ALA A 296 -13.16 -12.32 4.91
C ALA A 296 -14.11 -13.50 5.18
N LYS A 297 -13.70 -14.74 4.85
CA LYS A 297 -14.52 -15.94 5.10
C LYS A 297 -14.74 -16.24 6.58
N GLN A 298 -13.94 -15.65 7.46
CA GLN A 298 -14.05 -15.80 8.91
C GLN A 298 -14.98 -14.76 9.56
N HIS A 299 -15.53 -13.83 8.77
CA HIS A 299 -16.42 -12.77 9.24
C HIS A 299 -17.82 -12.90 8.63
N GLN A 300 -18.86 -12.74 9.47
CA GLN A 300 -20.27 -12.72 9.03
C GLN A 300 -21.05 -11.60 9.73
N PRO A 301 -21.48 -10.54 9.01
CA PRO A 301 -21.13 -10.24 7.61
C PRO A 301 -19.63 -9.91 7.45
N ALA A 302 -19.09 -10.14 6.25
CA ALA A 302 -17.76 -9.67 5.90
C ALA A 302 -17.83 -8.16 5.65
N ILE A 303 -17.40 -7.36 6.63
CA ILE A 303 -17.42 -5.89 6.54
C ILE A 303 -16.38 -5.37 5.54
N LEU A 304 -15.28 -6.11 5.36
CA LEU A 304 -14.22 -5.79 4.41
C LEU A 304 -14.16 -6.88 3.33
N SER A 305 -14.31 -6.50 2.08
CA SER A 305 -14.18 -7.38 0.90
C SER A 305 -13.68 -6.60 -0.31
N GLY A 306 -13.16 -7.29 -1.32
CA GLY A 306 -12.47 -6.61 -2.42
C GLY A 306 -11.20 -5.94 -1.90
N VAL A 307 -10.44 -6.61 -1.05
CA VAL A 307 -9.24 -6.01 -0.45
C VAL A 307 -8.23 -5.65 -1.53
N ASP A 308 -7.80 -4.40 -1.54
CA ASP A 308 -6.80 -3.89 -2.47
C ASP A 308 -5.76 -3.06 -1.70
N ASN A 309 -5.79 -1.73 -1.80
CA ASN A 309 -4.66 -0.90 -1.36
C ASN A 309 -4.49 -1.00 0.16
N VAL A 310 -3.24 -1.11 0.62
CA VAL A 310 -2.89 -1.18 2.04
C VAL A 310 -2.00 -0.01 2.41
N THR A 311 -2.39 0.71 3.46
CA THR A 311 -1.57 1.73 4.10
C THR A 311 -1.66 1.60 5.61
N VAL A 312 -0.89 2.39 6.35
CA VAL A 312 -0.98 2.43 7.81
C VAL A 312 -1.15 3.86 8.29
N SER A 313 -2.07 4.03 9.24
CA SER A 313 -2.30 5.31 9.90
C SER A 313 -1.08 5.76 10.72
N PRO A 314 -0.95 7.07 11.02
CA PRO A 314 0.08 7.54 11.96
C PRO A 314 -0.01 6.91 13.34
N SER A 315 -1.21 6.45 13.76
CA SER A 315 -1.42 5.70 15.01
C SER A 315 -1.12 4.22 14.89
N GLY A 316 -0.76 3.74 13.70
CA GLY A 316 -0.32 2.38 13.47
C GLY A 316 -1.43 1.39 13.13
N ASP A 317 -2.61 1.89 12.80
CA ASP A 317 -3.75 1.07 12.39
C ASP A 317 -3.63 0.75 10.90
N ILE A 318 -3.80 -0.51 10.53
CA ILE A 318 -3.79 -0.92 9.13
C ILE A 318 -5.06 -0.41 8.48
N LEU A 319 -4.94 0.24 7.34
CA LEU A 319 -6.06 0.75 6.56
C LEU A 319 -6.05 0.03 5.21
N VAL A 320 -7.18 -0.58 4.87
CA VAL A 320 -7.38 -1.32 3.64
C VAL A 320 -8.46 -0.63 2.82
N ALA A 321 -8.19 -0.41 1.54
CA ALA A 321 -9.17 0.08 0.60
C ALA A 321 -9.93 -1.07 -0.07
N GLU A 322 -11.20 -0.84 -0.36
CA GLU A 322 -12.01 -1.77 -1.15
C GLU A 322 -11.98 -1.40 -2.64
N ASP A 323 -11.64 -2.36 -3.47
CA ASP A 323 -12.00 -2.42 -4.88
C ASP A 323 -13.37 -3.08 -5.03
N GLY A 324 -14.38 -2.24 -5.28
CA GLY A 324 -15.79 -2.60 -5.17
C GLY A 324 -16.26 -2.67 -3.73
N GLY A 325 -16.73 -3.85 -3.31
CA GLY A 325 -17.28 -4.06 -1.95
C GLY A 325 -18.40 -3.06 -1.62
N ASP A 326 -18.30 -2.44 -0.45
CA ASP A 326 -19.19 -1.38 0.00
C ASP A 326 -18.62 0.03 -0.29
N MET A 327 -17.54 0.16 -1.07
CA MET A 327 -16.80 1.40 -1.32
C MET A 327 -16.27 2.05 -0.03
N GLN A 328 -15.56 1.26 0.79
CA GLN A 328 -15.05 1.70 2.09
C GLN A 328 -13.52 1.74 2.17
N LEU A 329 -13.01 2.63 3.03
CA LEU A 329 -11.71 2.38 3.65
C LEU A 329 -11.98 1.77 5.02
N VAL A 330 -11.33 0.65 5.33
CA VAL A 330 -11.59 -0.13 6.53
C VAL A 330 -10.32 -0.26 7.36
N LEU A 331 -10.42 0.06 8.65
CA LEU A 331 -9.35 -0.14 9.61
C LEU A 331 -9.34 -1.59 10.06
N LEU A 332 -8.15 -2.19 10.13
CA LEU A 332 -7.91 -3.46 10.82
C LEU A 332 -7.09 -3.21 12.07
N ASP A 333 -7.59 -3.70 13.20
CA ASP A 333 -6.82 -3.73 14.44
C ASP A 333 -5.72 -4.81 14.41
N ALA A 334 -4.91 -4.89 15.48
CA ALA A 334 -3.84 -5.88 15.59
C ALA A 334 -4.32 -7.35 15.59
N ASN A 335 -5.63 -7.60 15.76
CA ASN A 335 -6.25 -8.92 15.68
C ASN A 335 -6.96 -9.15 14.34
N GLY A 336 -6.90 -8.20 13.41
CA GLY A 336 -7.60 -8.27 12.13
C GLY A 336 -9.09 -7.94 12.22
N SER A 337 -9.55 -7.29 13.30
CA SER A 337 -10.96 -6.89 13.41
C SER A 337 -11.26 -5.66 12.54
N PRO A 338 -12.19 -5.74 11.58
CA PRO A 338 -12.51 -4.63 10.68
C PRO A 338 -13.42 -3.57 11.32
N THR A 339 -13.13 -2.30 11.05
CA THR A 339 -14.00 -1.16 11.38
C THR A 339 -13.97 -0.13 10.23
N PRO A 340 -15.12 0.17 9.59
CA PRO A 340 -15.17 1.16 8.52
C PRO A 340 -14.72 2.53 9.00
N LEU A 341 -13.76 3.12 8.30
CA LEU A 341 -13.31 4.50 8.50
C LEU A 341 -14.21 5.48 7.73
N LEU A 342 -14.51 5.15 6.49
CA LEU A 342 -15.36 5.95 5.61
C LEU A 342 -16.11 5.06 4.64
N GLN A 343 -17.15 5.61 4.01
CA GLN A 343 -17.80 5.01 2.86
C GLN A 343 -18.11 6.09 1.80
N VAL A 344 -17.84 5.80 0.53
CA VAL A 344 -18.28 6.63 -0.60
C VAL A 344 -19.63 6.13 -1.10
N THR A 345 -20.59 7.03 -1.29
CA THR A 345 -21.96 6.68 -1.71
C THR A 345 -22.25 7.17 -3.13
N GLY A 346 -23.07 6.43 -3.87
CA GLY A 346 -23.50 6.81 -5.23
C GLY A 346 -22.44 6.61 -6.32
N GLN A 347 -21.34 5.91 -6.03
CA GLN A 347 -20.22 5.65 -6.95
C GLN A 347 -19.88 4.15 -6.99
N THR A 348 -20.90 3.30 -7.16
CA THR A 348 -20.79 1.84 -6.95
C THR A 348 -19.98 1.09 -8.01
N ASP A 349 -19.77 1.68 -9.19
CA ASP A 349 -18.98 1.10 -10.28
C ASP A 349 -17.50 1.52 -10.23
N SER A 350 -17.11 2.13 -9.11
CA SER A 350 -15.75 2.60 -8.83
C SER A 350 -15.07 1.71 -7.80
N GLU A 351 -13.90 2.14 -7.35
CA GLU A 351 -13.08 1.55 -6.31
C GLU A 351 -12.36 2.64 -5.52
N LEU A 352 -11.93 2.32 -4.31
CA LEU A 352 -11.13 3.23 -3.50
C LEU A 352 -9.64 2.94 -3.65
N THR A 353 -8.87 3.96 -4.01
CA THR A 353 -7.45 3.83 -4.31
C THR A 353 -6.62 4.91 -3.65
N GLY A 354 -5.31 4.67 -3.56
CA GLY A 354 -4.29 5.62 -3.12
C GLY A 354 -4.49 6.27 -1.74
N PRO A 355 -4.93 5.53 -0.69
CA PRO A 355 -5.04 6.13 0.63
C PRO A 355 -3.67 6.60 1.16
N ALA A 356 -3.52 7.90 1.36
CA ALA A 356 -2.25 8.52 1.76
C ALA A 356 -2.44 9.56 2.86
N PHE A 357 -1.72 9.40 3.97
CA PHE A 357 -1.70 10.41 5.03
C PHE A 357 -0.72 11.53 4.70
N SER A 358 -1.17 12.78 4.87
CA SER A 358 -0.27 13.94 4.97
C SER A 358 0.85 13.72 6.01
N PRO A 359 2.03 14.35 5.86
CA PRO A 359 3.17 14.09 6.74
C PRO A 359 2.94 14.41 8.22
N ASP A 360 2.04 15.35 8.52
CA ASP A 360 1.64 15.68 9.89
C ASP A 360 0.55 14.72 10.45
N GLY A 361 0.05 13.81 9.62
CA GLY A 361 -0.96 12.82 9.97
C GLY A 361 -2.34 13.40 10.25
N GLN A 362 -2.64 14.63 9.82
CA GLN A 362 -3.93 15.29 10.10
C GLN A 362 -4.94 15.15 8.96
N ARG A 363 -4.47 14.83 7.76
CA ARG A 363 -5.27 14.66 6.55
C ARG A 363 -5.00 13.32 5.90
N LEU A 364 -6.05 12.72 5.36
CA LEU A 364 -6.02 11.49 4.56
C LEU A 364 -6.56 11.82 3.17
N TYR A 365 -5.77 11.53 2.15
CA TYR A 365 -6.15 11.57 0.74
C TYR A 365 -6.50 10.18 0.26
N PHE A 366 -7.40 10.08 -0.71
CA PHE A 366 -7.74 8.85 -1.43
C PHE A 366 -8.52 9.24 -2.69
N SER A 367 -8.66 8.31 -3.63
CA SER A 367 -9.47 8.51 -4.82
C SER A 367 -10.63 7.51 -4.88
N SER A 368 -11.71 7.92 -5.53
CA SER A 368 -12.65 7.03 -6.16
C SER A 368 -12.25 6.97 -7.64
N GLN A 369 -11.63 5.87 -8.06
CA GLN A 369 -10.87 5.78 -9.33
C GLN A 369 -11.73 6.14 -10.55
N ARG A 370 -13.01 5.80 -10.48
CA ARG A 370 -14.03 5.98 -11.54
C ARG A 370 -15.28 6.70 -11.01
N GLY A 371 -15.11 7.50 -9.96
CA GLY A 371 -16.22 8.09 -9.21
C GLY A 371 -17.04 9.14 -9.94
N GLN A 372 -16.50 9.75 -11.00
CA GLN A 372 -17.17 10.78 -11.79
C GLN A 372 -17.92 10.20 -12.99
N ASP A 373 -17.28 9.28 -13.71
CA ASP A 373 -17.85 8.57 -14.86
C ASP A 373 -17.09 7.24 -15.04
N SER A 374 -17.77 6.12 -14.82
CA SER A 374 -17.15 4.80 -14.86
C SER A 374 -16.86 4.30 -16.28
N GLU A 375 -17.65 4.71 -17.26
CA GLU A 375 -17.44 4.35 -18.67
C GLU A 375 -16.23 5.09 -19.25
N GLN A 376 -16.04 6.36 -18.83
CA GLN A 376 -14.93 7.21 -19.27
C GLN A 376 -13.71 7.17 -18.35
N ARG A 377 -13.72 6.33 -17.31
CA ARG A 377 -12.64 6.21 -16.32
C ARG A 377 -12.25 7.54 -15.65
N LEU A 378 -13.25 8.37 -15.38
CA LEU A 378 -13.06 9.65 -14.70
C LEU A 378 -13.21 9.48 -13.18
N GLY A 379 -12.15 9.82 -12.45
CA GLY A 379 -12.09 9.70 -11.00
C GLY A 379 -12.29 11.00 -10.24
N ILE A 380 -12.43 10.86 -8.91
CA ILE A 380 -12.51 11.98 -7.96
C ILE A 380 -11.53 11.71 -6.83
N THR A 381 -10.63 12.66 -6.57
CA THR A 381 -9.69 12.59 -5.44
C THR A 381 -10.21 13.44 -4.30
N TYR A 382 -10.31 12.83 -3.12
CA TYR A 382 -10.83 13.42 -1.90
C TYR A 382 -9.72 13.64 -0.87
N GLU A 383 -10.01 14.52 0.07
CA GLU A 383 -9.32 14.62 1.33
C GLU A 383 -10.33 14.53 2.48
N ILE A 384 -9.96 13.84 3.56
CA ILE A 384 -10.64 13.87 4.85
C ILE A 384 -9.74 14.50 5.90
N SER A 385 -10.32 15.38 6.71
CA SER A 385 -9.66 16.01 7.84
C SER A 385 -10.62 16.20 9.01
N ARG A 386 -10.08 16.49 10.20
CA ARG A 386 -10.90 16.83 11.36
C ARG A 386 -11.54 18.21 11.20
N LEU A 387 -12.71 18.37 11.82
CA LEU A 387 -13.47 19.63 11.81
C LEU A 387 -12.71 20.79 12.43
#